data_AF-A0A2H9PTP3-F1
#
_entry.id   AF-A0A2H9PTP3-F1
#
_cell.length_a   1.000
_cell.length_b   1.000
_cell.length_c   1.000
_cell.angle_alpha   90.00
_cell.angle_beta   90.00
_cell.angle_gamma   90.00
#
_symmetry.space_group_name_H-M   'P 1'
#
loop_
_entity.id
_entity.type
_entity.pdbx_description
1 polymer ?
#
loop_
_entity_poly.entity_id
_entity_poly.type
_entity_poly.pdbx_seq_one_letter_code
_entity_poly.pdbx_strand_id
1 'polypeptide(L)'
;MEIDINNENKIQKQKLYLKAGAILKYFLGTSDRIDTLVMCRNNEIDLVTTDQDLYEALGSLKEYDNFNQRKLVKFLEVVEIGSLKRVKGRERTILTHKRVEELRKISLKKED
;
A
#
# COMPACT_ATOMS: atom_id res chain seq x y z
N MET A 1 11.90 -0.16 46.93
CA MET A 1 12.82 -0.72 45.93
C MET A 1 11.94 -1.35 44.88
N GLU A 2 11.61 -0.56 43.86
CA GLU A 2 10.79 -0.98 42.72
C GLU A 2 11.66 -1.83 41.80
N ILE A 3 11.09 -2.93 41.30
CA ILE A 3 11.69 -3.71 40.23
C ILE A 3 10.66 -3.77 39.11
N ASP A 4 10.67 -2.75 38.25
CA ASP A 4 9.99 -2.79 36.96
C ASP A 4 10.84 -3.63 35.99
N ILE A 5 10.37 -4.84 35.69
CA ILE A 5 10.93 -5.67 34.63
C ILE A 5 10.10 -5.46 33.36
N ASN A 6 10.29 -4.33 32.70
CA ASN A 6 9.81 -4.15 31.32
C ASN A 6 10.88 -4.65 30.35
N ASN A 7 10.93 -5.95 30.13
CA ASN A 7 11.70 -6.56 29.06
C ASN A 7 10.78 -6.97 27.90
N GLU A 8 10.11 -5.99 27.29
CA GLU A 8 9.46 -6.21 26.00
C GLU A 8 10.53 -6.18 24.91
N ASN A 9 11.03 -7.36 24.56
CA ASN A 9 11.70 -7.58 23.28
C ASN A 9 10.68 -7.26 22.16
N LYS A 10 10.60 -6.00 21.73
CA LYS A 10 9.88 -5.62 20.51
C LYS A 10 10.55 -6.33 19.34
N ILE A 11 9.98 -7.45 18.91
CA ILE A 11 10.27 -8.06 17.63
C ILE A 11 10.04 -6.96 16.58
N GLN A 12 11.11 -6.44 15.97
CA GLN A 12 10.99 -5.46 14.90
C GLN A 12 10.36 -6.16 13.71
N LYS A 13 9.07 -5.87 13.48
CA LYS A 13 8.35 -6.35 12.31
C LYS A 13 9.01 -5.80 11.05
N GLN A 14 9.10 -6.64 10.03
CA GLN A 14 9.66 -6.23 8.75
C GLN A 14 8.68 -5.25 8.10
N LYS A 15 9.15 -4.05 7.76
CA LYS A 15 8.33 -3.08 7.02
C LYS A 15 8.40 -3.37 5.52
N LEU A 16 7.24 -3.59 4.91
CA LEU A 16 7.12 -3.74 3.47
C LEU A 16 6.43 -2.50 2.88
N TYR A 17 7.16 -1.74 2.07
CA TYR A 17 6.64 -0.52 1.47
C TYR A 17 5.88 -0.82 0.16
N LEU A 18 4.59 -0.53 0.13
CA LEU A 18 3.75 -0.66 -1.06
C LEU A 18 3.85 0.61 -1.92
N LYS A 19 4.38 0.47 -3.14
CA LYS A 19 4.39 1.52 -4.17
C LYS A 19 3.06 1.57 -4.91
N ALA A 20 2.76 2.70 -5.55
CA ALA A 20 1.53 2.90 -6.33
C ALA A 20 1.15 1.72 -7.25
N GLY A 21 2.12 1.10 -7.95
CA GLY A 21 1.85 -0.06 -8.82
C GLY A 21 1.41 -1.32 -8.07
N ALA A 22 1.97 -1.60 -6.89
CA ALA A 22 1.54 -2.72 -6.06
C ALA A 22 0.12 -2.48 -5.49
N ILE A 23 -0.16 -1.24 -5.10
CA ILE A 23 -1.50 -0.84 -4.62
C ILE A 23 -2.52 -0.95 -5.76
N LEU A 24 -2.15 -0.54 -6.98
CA LEU A 24 -3.02 -0.67 -8.14
C LEU A 24 -3.27 -2.14 -8.50
N LYS A 25 -2.26 -3.01 -8.45
CA LYS A 25 -2.43 -4.47 -8.61
C LYS A 25 -3.44 -5.05 -7.63
N TYR A 26 -3.35 -4.64 -6.36
CA TYR A 26 -4.34 -5.02 -5.35
C TYR A 26 -5.74 -4.57 -5.75
N PHE A 27 -5.94 -3.30 -6.11
CA PHE A 27 -7.27 -2.82 -6.50
C PHE A 27 -7.81 -3.46 -7.78
N LEU A 28 -6.94 -3.85 -8.71
CA LEU A 28 -7.32 -4.54 -9.94
C LEU A 28 -7.45 -6.07 -9.79
N GLY A 29 -7.01 -6.63 -8.66
CA GLY A 29 -7.01 -8.09 -8.44
C GLY A 29 -6.09 -8.85 -9.41
N THR A 30 -4.94 -8.25 -9.77
CA THR A 30 -3.99 -8.83 -10.74
C THR A 30 -2.77 -9.47 -10.09
N SER A 31 -2.72 -9.53 -8.75
CA SER A 31 -1.65 -10.18 -7.99
C SER A 31 -2.21 -10.83 -6.73
N ASP A 32 -2.29 -12.16 -6.73
CA ASP A 32 -2.79 -12.96 -5.61
C ASP A 32 -1.88 -12.81 -4.37
N ARG A 33 -0.57 -12.64 -4.60
CA ARG A 33 0.40 -12.37 -3.54
C ARG A 33 0.08 -11.08 -2.79
N ILE A 34 -0.16 -9.97 -3.50
CA ILE A 34 -0.48 -8.70 -2.83
C ILE A 34 -1.87 -8.76 -2.18
N ASP A 35 -2.84 -9.39 -2.84
CA ASP A 35 -4.17 -9.63 -2.26
C ASP A 35 -4.07 -10.39 -0.95
N THR A 36 -3.28 -11.46 -0.90
CA THR A 36 -3.04 -12.24 0.33
C THR A 36 -2.39 -11.40 1.41
N LEU A 37 -1.35 -10.62 1.09
CA LEU A 37 -0.66 -9.77 2.07
C LEU A 37 -1.60 -8.73 2.71
N VAL A 38 -2.50 -8.13 1.93
CA VAL A 38 -3.42 -7.10 2.44
C VAL A 38 -4.62 -7.73 3.15
N MET A 39 -5.16 -8.84 2.65
CA MET A 39 -6.33 -9.50 3.24
C MET A 39 -5.99 -10.29 4.50
N CYS A 40 -4.89 -11.03 4.46
CA CYS A 40 -4.41 -11.87 5.56
C CYS A 40 -3.34 -11.09 6.34
N ARG A 41 -3.79 -10.34 7.35
CA ARG A 41 -2.92 -9.57 8.26
C ARG A 41 -1.83 -10.49 8.83
N ASN A 42 -0.60 -10.34 8.34
CA ASN A 42 0.56 -11.07 8.88
C ASN A 42 1.10 -10.31 10.10
N ASN A 43 1.29 -10.99 11.22
CA ASN A 43 1.82 -10.38 12.44
C ASN A 43 3.30 -10.02 12.35
N GLU A 44 4.04 -10.53 11.36
CA GLU A 44 5.48 -10.33 11.19
C GLU A 44 5.83 -9.18 10.23
N ILE A 45 4.87 -8.75 9.39
CA ILE A 45 5.09 -7.76 8.33
C ILE A 45 4.14 -6.57 8.54
N ASP A 46 4.71 -5.37 8.66
CA ASP A 46 3.95 -4.13 8.63
C ASP A 46 3.93 -3.59 7.20
N LEU A 47 2.74 -3.51 6.61
CA LEU A 47 2.54 -2.90 5.30
C LEU A 47 2.49 -1.38 5.46
N VAL A 48 3.33 -0.66 4.75
CA VAL A 48 3.41 0.81 4.83
C VAL A 48 3.37 1.44 3.44
N THR A 49 2.83 2.65 3.32
CA THR A 49 2.85 3.42 2.07
C THR A 49 2.84 4.93 2.33
N THR A 50 2.79 5.73 1.26
CA THR A 50 2.51 7.16 1.36
C THR A 50 1.16 7.53 0.75
N ASP A 51 0.59 8.62 1.24
CA ASP A 51 -0.58 9.27 0.65
C ASP A 51 -0.44 9.54 -0.86
N GLN A 52 0.76 9.89 -1.34
CA GLN A 52 1.06 10.03 -2.77
C GLN A 52 0.91 8.70 -3.52
N ASP A 53 1.46 7.60 -3.00
CA ASP A 53 1.40 6.29 -3.66
C ASP A 53 -0.07 5.80 -3.74
N LEU A 54 -0.86 6.02 -2.68
CA LEU A 54 -2.29 5.71 -2.69
C LEU A 54 -3.06 6.60 -3.68
N TYR A 55 -2.78 7.91 -3.69
CA TYR A 55 -3.36 8.86 -4.65
C TYR A 55 -3.09 8.45 -6.10
N GLU A 56 -1.84 8.12 -6.43
CA GLU A 56 -1.45 7.68 -7.77
C GLU A 56 -2.18 6.40 -8.18
N ALA A 57 -2.30 5.43 -7.26
CA ALA A 57 -3.00 4.18 -7.53
C ALA A 57 -4.49 4.41 -7.80
N LEU A 58 -5.19 5.13 -6.92
CA LEU A 58 -6.62 5.43 -7.06
C LEU A 58 -6.90 6.27 -8.32
N GLY A 59 -6.07 7.28 -8.59
CA GLY A 59 -6.20 8.11 -9.79
C GLY A 59 -5.85 7.39 -11.10
N SER A 60 -5.28 6.19 -11.04
CA SER A 60 -4.97 5.36 -12.21
C SER A 60 -6.05 4.31 -12.53
N LEU A 61 -7.08 4.20 -11.69
CA LEU A 61 -8.28 3.42 -11.97
C LEU A 61 -9.09 4.04 -13.12
N LYS A 62 -9.82 3.19 -13.84
CA LYS A 62 -10.72 3.55 -14.94
C LYS A 62 -12.13 3.09 -14.60
N GLU A 63 -13.13 3.69 -15.23
CA GLU A 63 -14.55 3.37 -14.97
C GLU A 63 -14.90 1.90 -15.24
N TYR A 64 -14.20 1.27 -16.19
CA TYR A 64 -14.37 -0.14 -16.52
C TYR A 64 -13.57 -1.09 -15.61
N ASP A 65 -12.73 -0.56 -14.70
CA ASP A 65 -12.05 -1.40 -13.72
C ASP A 65 -13.09 -1.80 -12.65
N ASN A 66 -13.16 -3.08 -12.29
CA ASN A 66 -14.07 -3.61 -11.27
C ASN A 66 -13.62 -3.23 -9.84
N PHE A 67 -13.44 -1.93 -9.58
CA PHE A 67 -13.00 -1.41 -8.30
C PHE A 67 -14.05 -1.69 -7.22
N ASN A 68 -13.63 -2.36 -6.15
CA ASN A 68 -14.48 -2.67 -5.03
C ASN A 68 -14.09 -1.81 -3.82
N GLN A 69 -15.00 -0.92 -3.39
CA GLN A 69 -14.79 -0.05 -2.23
C GLN A 69 -14.42 -0.82 -0.96
N ARG A 70 -14.88 -2.07 -0.79
CA ARG A 70 -14.50 -2.92 0.36
C ARG A 70 -13.00 -3.23 0.37
N LYS A 71 -12.37 -3.38 -0.80
CA LYS A 71 -10.90 -3.55 -0.89
C LYS A 71 -10.17 -2.32 -0.39
N LEU A 72 -10.66 -1.12 -0.70
CA LEU A 72 -10.11 0.13 -0.17
C LEU A 72 -10.25 0.20 1.36
N VAL A 73 -11.42 -0.11 1.90
CA VAL A 73 -11.61 -0.15 3.37
C VAL A 73 -10.62 -1.10 4.03
N LYS A 74 -10.46 -2.32 3.48
CA LYS A 74 -9.48 -3.28 3.99
C LYS A 74 -8.04 -2.78 3.88
N PHE A 75 -7.70 -2.12 2.78
CA PHE A 75 -6.38 -1.51 2.60
C PHE A 75 -6.10 -0.46 3.69
N LEU A 76 -7.06 0.43 3.96
CA LEU A 76 -6.93 1.47 4.99
C LEU A 76 -6.86 0.90 6.41
N GLU A 77 -7.45 -0.28 6.66
CA GLU A 77 -7.37 -0.98 7.94
C GLU A 77 -5.98 -1.58 8.20
N VAL A 78 -5.34 -2.12 7.16
CA VAL A 78 -4.13 -2.95 7.29
C VAL A 78 -2.85 -2.18 6.97
N VAL A 79 -2.90 -1.21 6.05
CA VAL A 79 -1.70 -0.50 5.57
C VAL A 79 -1.53 0.83 6.28
N GLU A 80 -0.36 1.03 6.91
CA GLU A 80 0.01 2.31 7.51
C GLU A 80 0.28 3.35 6.40
N ILE A 81 -0.48 4.44 6.37
CA ILE A 81 -0.35 5.48 5.35
C ILE A 81 0.33 6.71 5.96
N GLY A 82 1.58 6.94 5.57
CA GLY A 82 2.34 8.12 5.93
C GLY A 82 2.09 9.30 4.97
N SER A 83 2.27 10.53 5.45
CA SER A 83 2.32 11.69 4.56
C SER A 83 3.65 11.73 3.80
N LEU A 84 3.62 11.85 2.46
CA LEU A 84 4.83 12.00 1.64
C LEU A 84 5.72 13.14 2.13
N LYS A 85 5.12 14.28 2.49
CA LYS A 85 5.84 15.44 3.02
C LYS A 85 6.56 15.13 4.31
N ARG A 86 5.91 14.43 5.24
CA ARG A 86 6.53 14.06 6.53
C ARG A 86 7.60 12.99 6.39
N VAL A 87 7.37 11.99 5.53
CA VAL A 87 8.24 10.82 5.41
C VAL A 87 9.44 11.09 4.48
N LYS A 88 9.25 11.89 3.42
CA LYS A 88 10.28 12.11 2.39
C LYS A 88 10.67 13.58 2.20
N GLY A 89 10.06 14.52 2.92
CA GLY A 89 10.33 15.95 2.78
C GLY A 89 9.91 16.55 1.42
N ARG A 90 9.03 15.86 0.67
CA ARG A 90 8.62 16.26 -0.67
C ARG A 90 7.13 16.59 -0.71
N GLU A 91 6.79 17.62 -1.48
CA GLU A 91 5.39 17.93 -1.79
C GLU A 91 4.79 16.86 -2.71
N ARG A 92 3.46 16.74 -2.66
CA ARG A 92 2.73 15.86 -3.57
C ARG A 92 2.92 16.32 -5.01
N THR A 93 3.08 15.37 -5.91
CA THR A 93 3.18 15.62 -7.35
C THR A 93 1.86 15.32 -8.02
N ILE A 94 1.46 16.19 -8.96
CA ILE A 94 0.24 16.00 -9.74
C ILE A 94 0.36 14.72 -10.57
N LEU A 95 -0.70 13.90 -10.56
CA LEU A 95 -0.77 12.71 -11.38
C LEU A 95 -0.90 13.09 -12.85
N THR A 96 0.10 12.72 -13.66
CA THR A 96 0.11 12.97 -15.11
C THR A 96 -0.44 11.77 -15.88
N HIS A 97 -0.94 11.98 -17.10
CA HIS A 97 -1.39 10.89 -17.96
C HIS A 97 -0.27 9.88 -18.24
N LYS A 98 0.96 10.35 -18.50
CA LYS A 98 2.12 9.48 -18.68
C LYS A 98 2.32 8.56 -17.48
N ARG A 99 2.20 9.10 -16.26
CA ARG A 99 2.36 8.33 -15.03
C ARG A 99 1.24 7.29 -14.86
N VAL A 100 0.01 7.63 -15.21
CA VAL A 100 -1.11 6.67 -15.23
C VAL A 100 -0.81 5.50 -16.17
N GLU A 101 -0.38 5.76 -17.40
CA GLU A 101 -0.06 4.71 -18.36
C GLU A 101 1.09 3.81 -17.90
N GLU A 102 2.13 4.39 -17.28
CA GLU A 102 3.22 3.62 -16.66
C GLU A 102 2.71 2.68 -15.56
N LEU A 103 1.88 3.19 -14.65
CA LEU A 103 1.33 2.40 -13.55
C LEU A 103 0.42 1.28 -14.05
N ARG A 104 -0.44 1.56 -15.05
CA ARG A 104 -1.32 0.55 -15.64
C ARG A 104 -0.54 -0.52 -16.37
N LYS A 105 0.51 -0.17 -17.13
CA LYS A 105 1.38 -1.13 -17.81
C LYS A 105 2.06 -2.11 -16.84
N ILE A 106 2.42 -1.64 -15.65
CA ILE A 106 3.01 -2.49 -14.60
C ILE A 106 1.94 -3.35 -13.94
N SER A 107 0.75 -2.78 -13.70
CA SER A 107 -0.26 -3.39 -12.83
C SER A 107 -1.19 -4.38 -13.54
N LEU A 108 -1.32 -4.28 -14.86
CA LEU A 108 -2.14 -5.20 -15.66
C LEU A 108 -1.40 -6.49 -16.05
N LYS A 109 -0.09 -6.56 -15.83
CA LYS A 109 0.64 -7.82 -15.95
C LYS A 109 0.27 -8.71 -14.77
N LYS A 110 -0.36 -9.86 -15.05
CA LYS A 110 -0.58 -10.90 -14.04
C LYS A 110 0.78 -11.39 -13.53
N GLU A 111 0.90 -11.44 -12.22
CA GLU A 111 1.96 -12.18 -11.54
C GLU A 111 1.29 -13.38 -10.89
N ASP A 112 1.73 -14.57 -11.30
CA ASP A 112 1.36 -15.85 -10.68
C ASP A 112 1.98 -15.96 -9.27
#